data_AF-A0A6C0CFE0-F1
#
_entry.id   AF-A0A6C0CFE0-F1
#
_cell.length_a   1.000
_cell.length_b   1.000
_cell.length_c   1.000
_cell.angle_alpha   90.00
_cell.angle_beta   90.00
_cell.angle_gamma   90.00
#
_symmetry.space_group_name_H-M   'P 1'
#
loop_
_entity.id
_entity.type
_entity.pdbx_description
1 polymer ?
#
loop_
_entity_poly.entity_id
_entity_poly.type
_entity_poly.pdbx_seq_one_letter_code
_entity_poly.pdbx_strand_id
1 'polypeptide(L)'
;MNRAFDYNGTIVAGSRPTKTLTTVKKVITIDSVDRDASKYPTNGDFVIYLPRVYENIVSIRLMSGEFPPLASQGQGAILTHPYATGPNAPSTDFSGDTGEISPLPFYFLVDIEGLNKSDETAVGANKSTYTDSFFAKIPALVTSGGFIEYNDHSAQENIARYSPPIGKLDRLRIRTRLHSQQGNQGFIYWTANGSQYVPDESTIVDYTLALEIEYIDNTFDQYSTTETRIH
;
A
#
# COMPACT_ATOMS: atom_id res chain seq x y z
N MET A 1 25.50 -48.49 -2.67
CA MET A 1 24.92 -47.40 -1.86
C MET A 1 26.02 -46.83 -0.98
N ASN A 2 26.44 -45.58 -1.20
CA ASN A 2 27.43 -44.93 -0.34
C ASN A 2 26.79 -44.66 1.03
N ARG A 3 27.38 -45.20 2.10
CA ARG A 3 26.98 -44.96 3.49
C ARG A 3 27.82 -43.81 4.05
N ALA A 4 27.19 -42.85 4.70
CA ALA A 4 27.89 -41.78 5.41
C ALA A 4 28.07 -42.20 6.89
N PHE A 5 29.22 -41.85 7.47
CA PHE A 5 29.57 -42.18 8.84
C PHE A 5 29.93 -40.89 9.60
N ASP A 6 29.58 -40.81 10.89
CA ASP A 6 30.05 -39.75 11.78
C ASP A 6 31.50 -40.00 12.24
N TYR A 7 32.04 -39.09 13.07
CA TYR A 7 33.40 -39.22 13.61
C TYR A 7 33.61 -40.48 14.47
N ASN A 8 32.52 -41.04 15.01
CA ASN A 8 32.52 -42.24 15.84
C ASN A 8 32.23 -43.53 15.04
N GLY A 9 32.12 -43.46 13.71
CA GLY A 9 31.84 -44.60 12.85
C GLY A 9 30.39 -45.07 12.88
N THR A 10 29.48 -44.26 13.43
CA THR A 10 28.02 -44.52 13.40
C THR A 10 27.49 -44.20 12.01
N ILE A 11 26.60 -45.05 11.49
CA ILE A 11 25.91 -44.78 10.23
C ILE A 11 25.00 -43.56 10.43
N VAL A 12 25.23 -42.52 9.64
CA VAL A 12 24.39 -41.32 9.62
C VAL A 12 23.67 -41.20 8.29
N ALA A 13 22.42 -40.73 8.34
CA ALA A 13 21.75 -40.26 7.14
C ALA A 13 22.35 -38.91 6.76
N GLY A 14 22.81 -38.77 5.51
CA GLY A 14 23.17 -37.45 4.99
C GLY A 14 21.92 -36.57 4.95
N SER A 15 22.05 -35.30 5.38
CA SER A 15 20.96 -34.32 5.28
C SER A 15 20.42 -34.29 3.85
N ARG A 16 19.09 -34.37 3.73
CA ARG A 16 18.39 -34.18 2.46
C ARG A 16 17.49 -32.97 2.64
N PRO A 17 17.68 -31.90 1.86
CA PRO A 17 16.82 -30.74 1.95
C PRO A 17 15.37 -31.17 1.66
N THR A 18 14.45 -30.88 2.59
CA THR A 18 13.03 -31.17 2.39
C THR A 18 12.34 -29.93 1.83
N LYS A 19 11.47 -30.11 0.83
CA LYS A 19 10.63 -29.01 0.34
C LYS A 19 9.63 -28.67 1.43
N THR A 20 9.69 -27.44 1.93
CA THR A 20 8.79 -26.94 2.97
C THR A 20 8.17 -25.65 2.47
N LEU A 21 6.88 -25.47 2.70
CA LEU A 21 6.22 -24.20 2.43
C LEU A 21 6.72 -23.19 3.46
N THR A 22 7.44 -22.16 3.00
CA THR A 22 7.90 -21.07 3.84
C THR A 22 7.26 -19.77 3.38
N THR A 23 7.14 -18.80 4.29
CA THR A 23 6.75 -17.44 3.88
C THR A 23 7.99 -16.61 3.59
N VAL A 24 7.94 -15.86 2.49
CA VAL A 24 8.99 -14.94 2.07
C VAL A 24 8.40 -13.54 2.07
N LYS A 25 9.16 -12.60 2.63
CA LYS A 25 8.81 -11.18 2.66
C LYS A 25 9.61 -10.42 1.60
N LYS A 26 8.94 -9.52 0.90
CA LYS A 26 9.55 -8.61 -0.07
C LYS A 26 9.01 -7.22 0.11
N VAL A 27 9.93 -6.27 0.13
CA VAL A 27 9.61 -4.85 0.17
C VAL A 27 9.53 -4.33 -1.26
N ILE A 28 8.49 -3.54 -1.53
CA ILE A 28 8.31 -2.79 -2.77
C ILE A 28 8.13 -1.34 -2.39
N THR A 29 8.94 -0.47 -2.99
CA THR A 29 8.73 0.97 -2.94
C THR A 29 7.91 1.37 -4.16
N ILE A 30 6.90 2.20 -3.92
CA ILE A 30 5.97 2.72 -4.90
C ILE A 30 6.11 4.24 -4.84
N ASP A 31 6.37 4.86 -5.98
CA ASP A 31 6.34 6.31 -6.15
C ASP A 31 5.12 6.67 -7.01
N SER A 32 4.36 7.67 -6.61
CA SER A 32 3.20 8.11 -7.41
C SER A 32 3.61 8.75 -8.74
N VAL A 33 4.88 9.13 -8.92
CA VAL A 33 5.42 9.63 -10.19
C VAL A 33 5.44 8.53 -11.27
N ASP A 34 5.54 7.26 -10.88
CA ASP A 34 5.59 6.11 -11.79
C ASP A 34 4.22 5.75 -12.39
N ARG A 35 3.16 6.49 -12.04
CA ARG A 35 1.84 6.34 -12.65
C ARG A 35 1.88 6.69 -14.14
N ASP A 36 0.99 6.08 -14.92
CA ASP A 36 0.75 6.50 -16.29
C ASP A 36 -0.01 7.83 -16.29
N ALA A 37 0.70 8.96 -16.29
CA ALA A 37 0.12 10.31 -16.24
C ALA A 37 -0.81 10.62 -17.44
N SER A 38 -0.67 9.89 -18.54
CA SER A 38 -1.57 9.99 -19.70
C SER A 38 -2.94 9.36 -19.45
N LYS A 39 -3.07 8.53 -18.40
CA LYS A 39 -4.34 7.91 -17.97
C LYS A 39 -4.80 8.40 -16.62
N TYR A 40 -3.87 8.68 -15.72
CA TYR A 40 -4.10 9.10 -14.34
C TYR A 40 -3.37 10.41 -14.10
N PRO A 41 -3.97 11.55 -14.49
CA PRO A 41 -3.28 12.84 -14.44
C PRO A 41 -2.85 13.23 -13.02
N THR A 42 -3.67 12.94 -12.01
CA THR A 42 -3.37 13.23 -10.59
C THR A 42 -2.84 12.00 -9.85
N ASN A 43 -2.21 12.19 -8.69
CA ASN A 43 -1.72 11.11 -7.81
C ASN A 43 -2.76 10.58 -6.81
N GLY A 44 -4.03 10.97 -6.94
CA GLY A 44 -5.05 10.61 -5.95
C GLY A 44 -5.74 9.27 -6.15
N ASP A 45 -5.84 8.79 -7.39
CA ASP A 45 -6.39 7.48 -7.76
C ASP A 45 -5.70 6.99 -9.03
N PHE A 46 -4.80 6.03 -8.92
CA PHE A 46 -4.00 5.58 -10.07
C PHE A 46 -3.65 4.09 -9.99
N VAL A 47 -3.22 3.55 -11.12
CA VAL A 47 -2.73 2.18 -11.23
C VAL A 47 -1.22 2.20 -11.46
N ILE A 48 -0.51 1.35 -10.71
CA ILE A 48 0.91 1.05 -10.92
C ILE A 48 1.11 -0.43 -11.19
N TYR A 49 2.07 -0.75 -12.06
CA TYR A 49 2.44 -2.12 -12.39
C TYR A 49 3.59 -2.59 -11.50
N LEU A 50 3.45 -3.78 -10.91
CA LEU A 50 4.49 -4.34 -10.08
C LEU A 50 5.64 -4.87 -10.94
N PRO A 51 6.88 -4.88 -10.43
CA PRO A 51 8.06 -5.33 -11.19
C PRO A 51 8.01 -6.82 -11.55
N ARG A 52 7.12 -7.58 -10.91
CA ARG A 52 6.82 -8.98 -11.18
C ARG A 52 5.44 -9.33 -10.65
N VAL A 53 4.90 -10.45 -11.12
CA VAL A 53 3.69 -11.03 -10.55
C VAL A 53 4.05 -11.71 -9.22
N TYR A 54 3.39 -11.30 -8.15
CA TYR A 54 3.44 -11.96 -6.84
C TYR A 54 2.29 -12.95 -6.75
N GLU A 55 2.56 -14.15 -6.26
CA GLU A 55 1.57 -15.22 -6.14
C GLU A 55 1.51 -15.74 -4.71
N ASN A 56 0.36 -16.28 -4.30
CA ASN A 56 0.14 -16.86 -2.96
C ASN A 56 0.43 -15.89 -1.81
N ILE A 57 -0.04 -14.65 -1.93
CA ILE A 57 0.19 -13.59 -0.94
C ILE A 57 -0.69 -13.85 0.28
N VAL A 58 -0.07 -13.93 1.45
CA VAL A 58 -0.75 -14.16 2.74
C VAL A 58 -0.93 -12.88 3.54
N SER A 59 -0.04 -11.90 3.36
CA SER A 59 -0.18 -10.60 4.00
C SER A 59 0.46 -9.48 3.17
N ILE A 60 -0.10 -8.28 3.30
CA ILE A 60 0.49 -7.05 2.80
C ILE A 60 0.46 -6.03 3.95
N ARG A 61 1.61 -5.39 4.20
CA ARG A 61 1.79 -4.38 5.24
C ARG A 61 2.26 -3.07 4.60
N LEU A 62 1.66 -1.94 4.99
CA LEU A 62 2.25 -0.64 4.74
C LEU A 62 3.34 -0.40 5.79
N MET A 63 4.60 -0.39 5.37
CA MET A 63 5.73 -0.16 6.27
C MET A 63 5.95 1.33 6.51
N SER A 64 6.01 2.09 5.43
CA SER A 64 6.21 3.53 5.49
C SER A 64 5.51 4.24 4.34
N GLY A 65 5.32 5.55 4.49
CA GLY A 65 4.84 6.42 3.45
C GLY A 65 5.28 7.86 3.71
N GLU A 66 5.61 8.57 2.65
CA GLU A 66 6.04 9.97 2.69
C GLU A 66 5.13 10.77 1.77
N PHE A 67 4.29 11.63 2.35
CA PHE A 67 3.31 12.41 1.60
C PHE A 67 3.57 13.91 1.74
N PRO A 68 3.18 14.74 0.75
CA PRO A 68 3.22 16.18 0.90
C PRO A 68 2.28 16.64 2.04
N PRO A 69 2.54 17.83 2.63
CA PRO A 69 1.73 18.34 3.73
C PRO A 69 0.27 18.53 3.31
N LEU A 70 -0.64 18.42 4.29
CA LEU A 70 -2.04 18.77 4.06
C LEU A 70 -2.26 20.29 3.98
N ALA A 71 -1.43 21.07 4.68
CA ALA A 71 -1.60 22.51 4.75
C ALA A 71 -0.85 23.24 3.62
N SER A 72 -1.44 24.30 3.06
CA SER A 72 -0.75 25.11 2.07
C SER A 72 0.25 26.05 2.73
N GLN A 73 1.54 25.78 2.49
CA GLN A 73 2.65 26.51 3.10
C GLN A 73 3.31 27.49 2.13
N GLY A 74 2.55 27.98 1.13
CA GLY A 74 3.15 28.66 -0.04
C GLY A 74 3.93 27.71 -0.96
N GLN A 75 3.86 26.41 -0.67
CA GLN A 75 4.35 25.28 -1.47
C GLN A 75 3.30 24.18 -1.32
N GLY A 76 2.48 24.02 -2.36
CA GLY A 76 1.50 22.95 -2.48
C GLY A 76 0.27 23.01 -1.60
N ALA A 77 -0.75 22.24 -1.95
CA ALA A 77 -1.89 21.94 -1.10
C ALA A 77 -2.53 20.62 -1.52
N ILE A 78 -3.29 20.03 -0.60
CA ILE A 78 -4.18 18.92 -0.88
C ILE A 78 -5.51 19.44 -1.43
N LEU A 79 -6.04 18.77 -2.45
CA LEU A 79 -7.37 19.02 -3.02
C LEU A 79 -8.22 17.76 -2.95
N THR A 80 -9.54 17.93 -2.90
CA THR A 80 -10.51 16.83 -3.01
C THR A 80 -11.19 16.85 -4.37
N HIS A 81 -11.26 15.68 -5.00
CA HIS A 81 -12.04 15.47 -6.22
C HIS A 81 -13.21 14.50 -5.96
N PRO A 82 -14.46 14.86 -6.28
CA PRO A 82 -15.59 13.95 -6.19
C PRO A 82 -15.74 13.10 -7.45
N TYR A 83 -16.06 11.80 -7.34
CA TYR A 83 -16.33 10.99 -8.53
C TYR A 83 -17.60 11.40 -9.28
N ALA A 84 -18.45 12.24 -8.69
CA ALA A 84 -19.60 12.82 -9.36
C ALA A 84 -19.20 13.72 -10.55
N THR A 85 -17.99 14.30 -10.54
CA THR A 85 -17.43 15.11 -11.65
C THR A 85 -16.57 14.29 -12.61
N GLY A 86 -16.24 13.05 -12.27
CA GLY A 86 -15.53 12.12 -13.13
C GLY A 86 -14.47 11.29 -12.40
N PRO A 87 -13.89 10.26 -13.05
CA PRO A 87 -12.74 9.54 -12.52
C PRO A 87 -11.45 10.37 -12.65
N ASN A 88 -10.35 9.91 -12.07
CA ASN A 88 -9.03 10.47 -12.40
C ASN A 88 -8.65 10.09 -13.85
N ALA A 89 -8.98 10.96 -14.81
CA ALA A 89 -8.72 10.76 -16.24
C ALA A 89 -8.42 12.10 -16.92
N PRO A 90 -7.67 12.13 -18.05
CA PRO A 90 -7.28 13.38 -18.70
C PRO A 90 -8.46 14.22 -19.22
N SER A 91 -9.59 13.58 -19.50
CA SER A 91 -10.82 14.24 -19.95
C SER A 91 -11.69 14.77 -18.82
N THR A 92 -11.32 14.50 -17.56
CA THR A 92 -12.10 14.91 -16.40
C THR A 92 -11.92 16.39 -16.14
N ASP A 93 -13.01 17.07 -15.77
CA ASP A 93 -12.99 18.46 -15.37
C ASP A 93 -12.64 18.58 -13.88
N PHE A 94 -11.47 19.16 -13.59
CA PHE A 94 -10.99 19.42 -12.23
C PHE A 94 -11.26 20.87 -11.80
N SER A 95 -12.00 21.67 -12.60
CA SER A 95 -12.23 23.09 -12.32
C SER A 95 -13.03 23.40 -11.06
N GLY A 96 -13.73 22.39 -10.53
CA GLY A 96 -14.47 22.45 -9.26
C GLY A 96 -13.63 22.10 -8.04
N ASP A 97 -12.40 21.63 -8.21
CA ASP A 97 -11.52 21.25 -7.11
C ASP A 97 -10.87 22.51 -6.54
N THR A 98 -11.61 23.26 -5.72
CA THR A 98 -11.12 24.54 -5.22
C THR A 98 -10.57 24.45 -3.80
N GLY A 99 -9.29 24.84 -3.66
CA GLY A 99 -8.67 25.25 -2.40
C GLY A 99 -8.27 24.13 -1.45
N GLU A 100 -7.38 24.47 -0.51
CA GLU A 100 -6.97 23.61 0.58
C GLU A 100 -8.17 23.13 1.40
N ILE A 101 -8.21 21.83 1.72
CA ILE A 101 -9.25 21.24 2.56
C ILE A 101 -9.33 21.99 3.90
N SER A 102 -10.48 22.57 4.22
CA SER A 102 -10.70 23.29 5.48
C SER A 102 -12.00 22.84 6.17
N PRO A 103 -11.96 22.46 7.46
CA PRO A 103 -10.77 22.32 8.31
C PRO A 103 -9.87 21.16 7.85
N LEU A 104 -8.56 21.27 8.11
CA LEU A 104 -7.62 20.20 7.78
C LEU A 104 -7.96 18.92 8.53
N PRO A 105 -7.99 17.76 7.84
CA PRO A 105 -8.27 16.49 8.49
C PRO A 105 -7.05 16.02 9.30
N PHE A 106 -7.30 15.29 10.39
CA PHE A 106 -6.22 14.70 11.21
C PHE A 106 -5.61 13.43 10.62
N TYR A 107 -6.23 12.89 9.58
CA TYR A 107 -5.81 11.68 8.90
C TYR A 107 -6.45 11.61 7.52
N PHE A 108 -5.88 10.79 6.66
CA PHE A 108 -6.51 10.32 5.44
C PHE A 108 -6.35 8.80 5.33
N LEU A 109 -7.06 8.22 4.37
CA LEU A 109 -7.09 6.79 4.15
C LEU A 109 -6.43 6.47 2.80
N VAL A 110 -5.71 5.36 2.78
CA VAL A 110 -5.17 4.76 1.56
C VAL A 110 -5.98 3.49 1.32
N ASP A 111 -6.60 3.42 0.15
CA ASP A 111 -7.27 2.24 -0.35
C ASP A 111 -6.37 1.57 -1.39
N ILE A 112 -6.39 0.24 -1.39
CA ILE A 112 -5.81 -0.56 -2.45
C ILE A 112 -6.92 -1.48 -2.97
N GLU A 113 -7.32 -1.28 -4.23
CA GLU A 113 -8.50 -1.96 -4.78
C GLU A 113 -8.37 -3.48 -4.66
N GLY A 114 -9.38 -4.12 -4.05
CA GLY A 114 -9.42 -5.56 -3.82
C GLY A 114 -8.54 -6.07 -2.67
N LEU A 115 -7.77 -5.19 -2.01
CA LEU A 115 -6.81 -5.54 -0.95
C LEU A 115 -7.15 -4.96 0.42
N ASN A 116 -8.21 -4.15 0.52
CA ASN A 116 -8.67 -3.58 1.77
C ASN A 116 -9.11 -4.66 2.79
N LYS A 117 -8.80 -4.43 4.08
CA LYS A 117 -9.15 -5.32 5.20
C LYS A 117 -9.60 -4.58 6.47
N SER A 118 -9.79 -3.27 6.38
CA SER A 118 -10.24 -2.44 7.51
C SER A 118 -11.67 -1.96 7.29
N ASP A 119 -12.54 -2.20 8.26
CA ASP A 119 -13.90 -1.68 8.28
C ASP A 119 -13.92 -0.20 8.64
N GLU A 120 -14.90 0.52 8.11
CA GLU A 120 -15.10 1.95 8.34
C GLU A 120 -16.52 2.21 8.85
N THR A 121 -16.67 3.12 9.79
CA THR A 121 -18.00 3.59 10.22
C THR A 121 -18.56 4.60 9.23
N ALA A 122 -19.88 4.72 9.09
CA ALA A 122 -20.43 5.75 8.20
C ALA A 122 -20.17 7.16 8.75
N VAL A 123 -19.85 8.09 7.84
CA VAL A 123 -19.90 9.55 8.09
C VAL A 123 -21.31 9.98 8.48
N GLY A 124 -21.39 10.89 9.46
CA GLY A 124 -22.64 11.28 10.10
C GLY A 124 -23.20 10.14 10.95
N ALA A 125 -24.22 10.39 11.76
CA ALA A 125 -24.82 9.38 12.64
C ALA A 125 -25.65 8.30 11.87
N ASN A 126 -25.09 7.78 10.78
CA ASN A 126 -25.69 6.80 9.89
C ASN A 126 -25.25 5.39 10.27
N LYS A 127 -26.05 4.40 9.86
CA LYS A 127 -25.65 2.99 9.97
C LYS A 127 -24.53 2.69 8.99
N SER A 128 -23.43 2.09 9.47
CA SER A 128 -22.34 1.70 8.60
C SER A 128 -22.62 0.41 7.84
N THR A 129 -22.19 0.38 6.59
CA THR A 129 -22.15 -0.81 5.72
C THR A 129 -20.79 -0.97 5.04
N TYR A 130 -19.78 -0.20 5.46
CA TYR A 130 -18.46 -0.16 4.82
C TYR A 130 -17.51 -1.18 5.43
N THR A 131 -17.70 -2.45 5.06
CA THR A 131 -16.78 -3.54 5.38
C THR A 131 -15.60 -3.57 4.40
N ASP A 132 -14.40 -3.91 4.85
CA ASP A 132 -13.19 -3.94 4.01
C ASP A 132 -13.05 -2.64 3.16
N SER A 133 -13.24 -1.48 3.81
CA SER A 133 -13.38 -0.18 3.14
C SER A 133 -12.05 0.46 2.76
N PHE A 134 -11.01 0.32 3.58
CA PHE A 134 -9.67 0.87 3.33
C PHE A 134 -8.56 -0.11 3.69
N PHE A 135 -7.36 0.18 3.18
CA PHE A 135 -6.16 -0.61 3.45
C PHE A 135 -5.37 -0.05 4.62
N ALA A 136 -5.06 1.25 4.58
CA ALA A 136 -4.27 1.91 5.62
C ALA A 136 -4.86 3.26 6.05
N LYS A 137 -4.68 3.60 7.33
CA LYS A 137 -4.95 4.93 7.88
C LYS A 137 -3.64 5.65 8.14
N ILE A 138 -3.51 6.85 7.59
CA ILE A 138 -2.32 7.70 7.73
C ILE A 138 -2.64 8.88 8.64
N PRO A 139 -2.08 8.93 9.85
CA PRO A 139 -2.15 10.13 10.68
C PRO A 139 -1.46 11.29 9.96
N ALA A 140 -2.16 12.42 9.89
CA ALA A 140 -1.71 13.63 9.24
C ALA A 140 -1.97 14.79 10.18
N LEU A 141 -1.22 14.81 11.29
CA LEU A 141 -1.21 15.97 12.19
C LEU A 141 -0.68 17.17 11.41
N VAL A 142 -1.09 18.38 11.80
CA VAL A 142 -0.69 19.62 11.13
C VAL A 142 0.83 19.79 11.26
N THR A 143 1.58 19.31 10.27
CA THR A 143 3.02 19.52 10.18
C THR A 143 3.23 20.81 9.41
N SER A 144 3.42 21.91 10.15
CA SER A 144 3.92 23.11 9.51
C SER A 144 5.38 22.89 9.11
N GLY A 145 5.65 22.64 7.83
CA GLY A 145 7.00 22.74 7.27
C GLY A 145 7.69 21.43 6.92
N GLY A 146 6.96 20.37 6.55
CA GLY A 146 7.58 19.11 6.14
C GLY A 146 6.64 18.13 5.46
N PHE A 147 7.16 16.94 5.17
CA PHE A 147 6.37 15.82 4.68
C PHE A 147 5.58 15.16 5.83
N ILE A 148 4.49 14.50 5.49
CA ILE A 148 3.79 13.58 6.38
C ILE A 148 4.54 12.27 6.30
N GLU A 149 5.19 11.90 7.38
CA GLU A 149 5.94 10.66 7.51
C GLU A 149 5.10 9.64 8.28
N TYR A 150 4.75 8.55 7.62
CA TYR A 150 4.16 7.39 8.26
C TYR A 150 5.23 6.29 8.41
N ASN A 151 5.29 5.72 9.60
CA ASN A 151 6.08 4.54 9.91
C ASN A 151 5.25 3.61 10.80
N ASP A 152 5.16 2.35 10.41
CA ASP A 152 4.38 1.30 11.08
C ASP A 152 4.86 0.95 12.50
N HIS A 153 6.04 1.39 12.94
CA HIS A 153 6.55 1.21 14.31
C HIS A 153 6.31 2.42 15.21
N SER A 154 5.91 3.57 14.66
CA SER A 154 5.57 4.78 15.42
C SER A 154 4.07 5.12 15.36
N ALA A 155 3.40 4.74 14.28
CA ALA A 155 1.97 4.91 14.05
C ALA A 155 1.23 3.56 14.14
N GLN A 156 -0.06 3.57 13.79
CA GLN A 156 -0.88 2.37 13.73
C GLN A 156 -0.31 1.37 12.72
N GLU A 157 -0.19 0.10 13.09
CA GLU A 157 0.15 -0.97 12.15
C GLU A 157 -0.97 -1.16 11.13
N ASN A 158 -0.65 -0.97 9.84
CA ASN A 158 -1.55 -1.23 8.73
C ASN A 158 -1.15 -2.53 8.03
N ILE A 159 -1.77 -3.65 8.44
CA ILE A 159 -1.48 -5.00 7.94
C ILE A 159 -2.78 -5.68 7.51
N ALA A 160 -2.88 -6.01 6.22
CA ALA A 160 -3.94 -6.85 5.69
C ALA A 160 -3.48 -8.32 5.64
N ARG A 161 -4.31 -9.22 6.17
CA ARG A 161 -4.06 -10.67 6.13
C ARG A 161 -5.14 -11.34 5.28
N TYR A 162 -4.72 -12.27 4.43
CA TYR A 162 -5.59 -12.91 3.44
C TYR A 162 -5.71 -14.40 3.71
N SER A 163 -6.94 -14.85 3.91
CA SER A 163 -7.32 -16.26 4.02
C SER A 163 -8.62 -16.47 3.26
N PRO A 164 -8.60 -17.10 2.07
CA PRO A 164 -7.44 -17.73 1.43
C PRO A 164 -6.38 -16.72 0.93
N PRO A 165 -5.13 -17.16 0.65
CA PRO A 165 -4.10 -16.31 0.05
C PRO A 165 -4.52 -15.74 -1.31
N ILE A 166 -4.05 -14.54 -1.64
CA ILE A 166 -4.30 -13.95 -2.96
C ILE A 166 -3.52 -14.74 -4.01
N GLY A 167 -4.23 -15.19 -5.06
CA GLY A 167 -3.64 -16.02 -6.10
C GLY A 167 -2.56 -15.31 -6.90
N LYS A 168 -2.84 -14.11 -7.43
CA LYS A 168 -1.92 -13.33 -8.25
C LYS A 168 -2.12 -11.83 -8.03
N LEU A 169 -1.01 -11.09 -8.03
CA LEU A 169 -0.97 -9.63 -7.97
C LEU A 169 0.11 -9.11 -8.92
N ASP A 170 -0.31 -8.44 -9.99
CA ASP A 170 0.55 -7.88 -11.03
C ASP A 170 0.53 -6.34 -11.04
N ARG A 171 -0.50 -5.74 -10.45
CA ARG A 171 -0.73 -4.29 -10.40
C ARG A 171 -1.44 -3.91 -9.10
N LEU A 172 -1.30 -2.66 -8.73
CA LEU A 172 -2.02 -2.05 -7.62
C LEU A 172 -2.79 -0.85 -8.14
N ARG A 173 -4.07 -0.75 -7.81
CA ARG A 173 -4.79 0.53 -7.89
C ARG A 173 -4.81 1.14 -6.51
N ILE A 174 -4.18 2.29 -6.37
CA ILE A 174 -4.02 3.00 -5.10
C ILE A 174 -4.88 4.24 -5.16
N ARG A 175 -5.64 4.46 -4.10
CA ARG A 175 -6.43 5.69 -3.91
C ARG A 175 -6.19 6.28 -2.55
N THR A 176 -5.90 7.57 -2.50
CA THR A 176 -5.91 8.37 -1.28
C THR A 176 -7.26 9.08 -1.17
N ARG A 177 -7.89 9.06 0.01
CA ARG A 177 -9.18 9.72 0.23
C ARG A 177 -9.40 10.16 1.67
N LEU A 178 -10.38 11.04 1.87
CA LEU A 178 -10.89 11.37 3.19
C LEU A 178 -11.93 10.34 3.67
N HIS A 179 -12.19 10.36 4.98
CA HIS A 179 -13.33 9.66 5.58
C HIS A 179 -14.66 10.11 4.98
N SER A 180 -14.81 11.41 4.70
CA SER A 180 -15.99 11.99 4.04
C SER A 180 -16.23 11.45 2.63
N GLN A 181 -15.22 10.84 1.99
CA GLN A 181 -15.29 10.27 0.65
C GLN A 181 -15.48 8.74 0.65
N GLN A 182 -15.89 8.17 1.79
CA GLN A 182 -16.28 6.76 1.94
C GLN A 182 -17.26 6.31 0.84
N GLY A 183 -17.25 5.01 0.50
CA GLY A 183 -18.17 4.46 -0.50
C GLY A 183 -17.86 4.89 -1.94
N ASN A 184 -16.58 5.09 -2.26
CA ASN A 184 -16.13 5.53 -3.60
C ASN A 184 -16.77 6.86 -4.01
N GLN A 185 -16.76 7.86 -3.14
CA GLN A 185 -17.31 9.19 -3.44
C GLN A 185 -16.27 10.17 -3.98
N GLY A 186 -14.98 9.88 -3.86
CA GLY A 186 -13.92 10.69 -4.44
C GLY A 186 -12.53 10.24 -4.02
N PHE A 187 -11.55 11.09 -4.30
CA PHE A 187 -10.16 10.96 -3.88
C PHE A 187 -9.59 12.31 -3.48
N ILE A 188 -8.41 12.30 -2.87
CA ILE A 188 -7.57 13.47 -2.62
C ILE A 188 -6.30 13.36 -3.45
N TYR A 189 -5.77 14.50 -3.88
CA TYR A 189 -4.49 14.59 -4.59
C TYR A 189 -3.73 15.83 -4.14
N TRP A 190 -2.42 15.85 -4.36
CA TRP A 190 -1.55 16.94 -3.95
C TRP A 190 -1.05 17.72 -5.16
N THR A 191 -1.04 19.04 -5.03
CA THR A 191 -0.44 19.94 -6.01
C THR A 191 0.63 20.82 -5.38
N ALA A 192 1.46 21.46 -6.19
CA ALA A 192 2.65 22.23 -5.83
C ALA A 192 2.36 23.70 -5.52
N ASN A 193 1.16 24.15 -5.84
CA ASN A 193 0.70 25.54 -5.64
C ASN A 193 -0.71 25.61 -5.05
N GLY A 194 -1.32 24.48 -4.68
CA GLY A 194 -2.69 24.40 -4.19
C GLY A 194 -3.75 24.76 -5.23
N SER A 195 -3.36 24.90 -6.49
CA SER A 195 -4.28 25.00 -7.62
C SER A 195 -4.71 23.61 -8.05
N GLN A 196 -5.90 23.50 -8.62
CA GLN A 196 -6.40 22.28 -9.23
C GLN A 196 -5.47 21.76 -10.33
N TYR A 197 -5.66 20.50 -10.71
CA TYR A 197 -5.01 19.96 -11.90
C TYR A 197 -5.50 20.70 -13.15
N VAL A 198 -4.55 21.13 -13.99
CA VAL A 198 -4.80 21.69 -15.31
C VAL A 198 -3.95 20.89 -16.30
N PRO A 199 -4.50 20.43 -17.43
CA PRO A 199 -3.72 19.81 -18.48
C PRO A 199 -2.53 20.71 -18.89
N ASP A 200 -1.39 20.09 -19.17
CA ASP A 200 -0.15 20.74 -19.61
C ASP A 200 0.59 21.60 -18.56
N GLU A 201 0.10 21.68 -17.33
CA GLU A 201 0.83 22.30 -16.21
C GLU A 201 1.34 21.26 -15.22
N SER A 202 2.62 21.35 -14.83
CA SER A 202 3.22 20.48 -13.82
C SER A 202 2.81 20.92 -12.41
N THR A 203 1.54 20.72 -12.06
CA THR A 203 1.02 21.09 -10.75
C THR A 203 1.08 19.96 -9.74
N ILE A 204 1.21 18.69 -10.13
CA ILE A 204 1.14 17.56 -9.17
C ILE A 204 2.43 17.44 -8.35
N VAL A 205 2.29 17.14 -7.06
CA VAL A 205 3.40 16.75 -6.18
C VAL A 205 3.22 15.30 -5.78
N ASP A 206 4.25 14.50 -6.00
CA ASP A 206 4.23 13.06 -5.78
C ASP A 206 4.53 12.65 -4.33
N TYR A 207 4.18 11.42 -4.01
CA TYR A 207 4.40 10.77 -2.71
C TYR A 207 4.93 9.36 -2.90
N THR A 208 5.52 8.81 -1.84
CA THR A 208 6.05 7.43 -1.86
C THR A 208 5.40 6.55 -0.79
N LEU A 209 5.34 5.26 -1.08
CA LEU A 209 4.87 4.20 -0.17
C LEU A 209 5.82 3.02 -0.20
N ALA A 210 6.05 2.38 0.95
CA ALA A 210 6.77 1.12 1.04
C ALA A 210 5.83 0.02 1.55
N LEU A 211 5.58 -0.99 0.72
CA LEU A 211 4.77 -2.16 1.06
C LEU A 211 5.66 -3.37 1.29
N GLU A 212 5.43 -4.10 2.37
CA GLU A 212 5.93 -5.46 2.56
C GLU A 212 4.86 -6.45 2.09
N ILE A 213 5.20 -7.28 1.11
CA ILE A 213 4.37 -8.39 0.64
C ILE A 213 4.96 -9.68 1.21
N GLU A 214 4.16 -10.40 1.99
CA GLU A 214 4.46 -11.74 2.45
C GLU A 214 3.71 -12.76 1.59
N TYR A 215 4.45 -13.68 0.99
CA TYR A 215 3.88 -14.72 0.14
C TYR A 215 4.47 -16.09 0.43
N ILE A 216 3.71 -17.14 0.13
CA ILE A 216 4.15 -18.52 0.30
C ILE A 216 5.06 -18.87 -0.88
N ASP A 217 6.29 -19.31 -0.56
CA ASP A 217 7.24 -19.81 -1.52
C ASP A 217 7.58 -21.28 -1.22
N ASN A 218 7.83 -22.04 -2.27
CA ASN A 218 8.07 -23.47 -2.20
C ASN A 218 9.59 -23.70 -2.23
N THR A 219 10.25 -23.32 -1.13
CA THR A 219 11.70 -23.43 -0.97
C THR A 219 12.09 -24.71 -0.22
N PHE A 220 13.38 -25.01 -0.18
CA PHE A 220 13.91 -26.05 0.69
C PHE A 220 14.11 -25.50 2.11
N ASP A 221 13.99 -26.35 3.13
CA ASP A 221 14.40 -25.99 4.48
C ASP A 221 15.90 -25.62 4.52
N GLN A 222 16.28 -24.72 5.44
CA GLN A 222 17.66 -24.26 5.62
C GLN A 222 18.43 -25.06 6.70
N TYR A 223 17.88 -26.16 7.22
CA TYR A 223 18.43 -26.86 8.38
C TYR A 223 19.06 -28.21 7.99
N SER A 224 20.39 -28.23 8.01
CA SER A 224 21.15 -29.48 8.06
C SER A 224 21.17 -30.02 9.49
N THR A 225 20.15 -30.79 9.89
CA THR A 225 20.25 -31.61 11.10
C THR A 225 20.73 -33.01 10.74
N THR A 226 21.85 -33.44 11.32
CA THR A 226 22.30 -34.84 11.28
C THR A 226 21.45 -35.66 12.23
N GLU A 227 20.66 -36.59 11.69
CA GLU A 227 19.92 -37.54 12.50
C GLU A 227 20.77 -38.80 12.71
N THR A 228 21.19 -39.04 13.96
CA THR A 228 21.90 -40.26 14.35
C THR A 228 20.87 -41.33 14.67
N ARG A 229 20.87 -42.43 13.92
CA ARG A 229 19.98 -43.56 14.19
C ARG A 229 20.52 -44.35 15.38
N ILE A 230 20.07 -44.02 16.58
CA ILE A 230 20.31 -44.84 17.78
C ILE A 230 19.30 -45.99 17.73
N HIS A 231 19.78 -47.21 17.55
CA HIS A 231 19.03 -48.45 17.80
C HIS A 231 19.47 -49.04 19.13
#